data_AF-A0A9D8AUU7-F1
#
_entry.id   AF-A0A9D8AUU7-F1
#
_cell.length_a   1.000
_cell.length_b   1.000
_cell.length_c   1.000
_cell.angle_alpha   90.00
_cell.angle_beta   90.00
_cell.angle_gamma   90.00
#
_symmetry.space_group_name_H-M   'P 1'
#
loop_
_entity.id
_entity.type
_entity.pdbx_description
1 polymer ?
#
loop_
_entity_poly.entity_id
_entity_poly.type
_entity_poly.pdbx_seq_one_letter_code
_entity_poly.pdbx_strand_id
1 'polypeptide(L)' 'MDLAQTIRNVPDFPVEGIQFKDITTLLQDPVPFRAAVDEMLDAYRDRPIDVVVGIESRGF' A
#
# COMPACT_ATOMS: atom_id res chain seq x y z
N MET A 1 -0.06 -1.94 -13.95
CA MET A 1 0.23 -3.33 -13.52
C MET A 1 -0.87 -3.74 -12.56
N ASP A 2 -1.23 -5.02 -12.46
CA ASP A 2 -2.21 -5.42 -11.43
C ASP A 2 -1.55 -5.53 -10.05
N LEU A 3 -1.50 -4.41 -9.32
CA LEU A 3 -0.93 -4.34 -7.96
C LEU A 3 -1.65 -5.25 -6.96
N ALA A 4 -2.92 -5.61 -7.21
CA ALA A 4 -3.65 -6.47 -6.28
C ALA A 4 -3.05 -7.89 -6.20
N GLN A 5 -2.39 -8.35 -7.27
CA GLN A 5 -1.72 -9.67 -7.30
C GLN A 5 -0.47 -9.72 -6.42
N THR A 6 0.11 -8.56 -6.07
CA THR A 6 1.32 -8.51 -5.23
C THR A 6 0.99 -8.40 -3.74
N ILE A 7 -0.29 -8.37 -3.38
CA ILE A 7 -0.78 -8.30 -2.00
C ILE A 7 -1.26 -9.68 -1.57
N ARG A 8 -0.77 -10.15 -0.42
CA ARG A 8 -1.19 -11.42 0.17
C ARG A 8 -2.45 -11.25 1.02
N ASN A 9 -3.38 -12.18 0.88
CA ASN A 9 -4.56 -12.31 1.74
C ASN A 9 -4.26 -13.28 2.88
N VAL A 10 -4.37 -12.83 4.13
CA VAL A 10 -4.26 -13.68 5.32
C VAL A 10 -5.63 -13.76 5.99
N PRO A 11 -6.35 -14.90 5.90
CA PRO A 11 -7.65 -15.06 6.53
C PRO A 11 -7.52 -15.13 8.06
N ASP A 12 -8.58 -14.70 8.75
CA ASP A 12 -8.75 -14.81 10.20
C ASP A 12 -7.63 -14.18 11.04
N PHE A 13 -7.05 -13.07 10.55
CA PHE A 13 -6.01 -12.33 11.25
C PHE A 13 -6.39 -10.86 11.46
N PRO A 14 -6.17 -10.27 12.65
CA PRO A 14 -5.62 -10.90 13.86
C PRO A 14 -6.65 -11.73 14.64
N VAL A 15 -7.92 -11.70 14.22
CA VAL A 15 -9.05 -12.42 14.81
C VAL A 15 -9.92 -13.01 13.71
N GLU A 16 -10.72 -14.02 14.07
CA GLU A 16 -11.65 -14.71 13.17
C GLU A 16 -12.60 -13.74 12.45
N GLY A 17 -12.83 -14.00 11.15
CA GLY A 17 -13.70 -13.21 10.29
C GLY A 17 -13.01 -12.02 9.59
N ILE A 18 -11.74 -11.74 9.90
CA ILE A 18 -10.99 -10.65 9.24
C ILE A 18 -10.14 -11.18 8.08
N GLN A 19 -10.35 -10.65 6.88
CA GLN A 19 -9.45 -10.85 5.75
C GLN A 19 -8.35 -9.79 5.75
N PHE A 20 -7.21 -10.13 6.35
CA PHE A 20 -6.09 -9.21 6.41
C PHE A 20 -5.38 -9.06 5.07
N LYS A 21 -5.05 -7.82 4.70
CA LYS A 21 -4.25 -7.48 3.52
C LYS A 21 -2.82 -7.26 3.95
N ASP A 22 -1.99 -8.25 3.67
CA ASP A 22 -0.56 -8.18 3.92
C ASP A 22 0.16 -7.59 2.70
N ILE A 23 0.49 -6.30 2.80
CA ILE A 23 1.19 -5.54 1.76
C ILE A 23 2.71 -5.72 1.83
N THR A 24 3.26 -6.47 2.80
CA THR A 24 4.72 -6.63 2.93
C THR A 24 5.35 -7.23 1.68
N THR A 25 4.64 -8.11 0.97
CA THR A 25 5.06 -8.67 -0.32
C THR A 25 5.18 -7.62 -1.41
N LEU A 26 4.27 -6.63 -1.45
CA LEU A 26 4.37 -5.48 -2.36
C LEU A 26 5.55 -4.59 -1.96
N LEU A 27 5.69 -4.29 -0.66
CA LEU A 27 6.75 -3.39 -0.15
C LEU A 27 8.16 -3.95 -0.33
N GLN A 28 8.33 -5.28 -0.31
CA GLN A 28 9.63 -5.94 -0.47
C GLN A 28 10.09 -6.07 -1.93
N ASP A 29 9.18 -5.95 -2.89
CA ASP A 29 9.51 -6.02 -4.32
C ASP A 29 9.65 -4.59 -4.89
N PRO A 30 10.85 -4.21 -5.39
CA PRO A 30 11.10 -2.84 -5.85
C PRO A 30 10.24 -2.42 -7.04
N VAL A 31 9.81 -3.36 -7.89
CA VAL A 31 9.03 -3.03 -9.10
C VAL A 31 7.59 -2.61 -8.75
N PRO A 32 6.78 -3.43 -8.04
CA PRO A 32 5.45 -3.05 -7.62
C PRO A 32 5.42 -1.99 -6.54
N PHE A 33 6.43 -1.91 -5.67
CA PHE A 33 6.48 -0.81 -4.73
C PHE A 33 6.60 0.54 -5.44
N ARG A 34 7.49 0.65 -6.43
CA ARG A 34 7.64 1.88 -7.21
C ARG A 34 6.37 2.22 -7.99
N ALA A 35 5.77 1.25 -8.64
CA ALA A 35 4.52 1.46 -9.38
C ALA A 35 3.37 1.93 -8.47
N ALA A 36 3.25 1.36 -7.26
CA ALA A 36 2.24 1.80 -6.29
C ALA A 36 2.45 3.26 -5.86
N VAL A 37 3.71 3.67 -5.62
CA VAL A 37 4.02 5.07 -5.30
C VAL A 37 3.72 5.99 -6.48
N ASP A 38 4.10 5.62 -7.69
CA ASP A 38 3.82 6.41 -8.90
C ASP A 38 2.31 6.58 -9.13
N GLU A 39 1.52 5.51 -8.98
CA GLU A 39 0.06 5.55 -9.08
C GLU A 39 -0.59 6.40 -7.96
N MET A 40 -0.06 6.37 -6.73
CA MET A 40 -0.52 7.26 -5.64
C MET A 40 -0.24 8.73 -5.96
N LEU A 41 0.94 9.05 -6.52
CA LEU A 41 1.36 10.41 -6.84
C LEU A 41 0.60 11.01 -8.03
N ASP A 42 0.14 10.18 -8.98
CA ASP A 42 -0.58 10.63 -10.18
C ASP A 42 -1.77 11.54 -9.86
N ALA A 43 -2.52 11.24 -8.78
CA ALA A 43 -3.67 12.04 -8.37
C ALA A 43 -3.31 13.44 -7.84
N TYR A 44 -2.03 13.68 -7.51
CA TYR A 44 -1.54 14.89 -6.83
C TYR A 44 -0.42 15.62 -7.57
N ARG A 45 0.01 15.19 -8.77
CA ARG A 45 1.16 15.77 -9.50
C ARG A 45 1.12 17.30 -9.64
N ASP A 46 -0.07 17.86 -9.89
CA ASP A 46 -0.25 19.30 -10.11
C ASP A 46 -0.79 20.03 -8.86
N ARG A 47 -0.73 19.39 -7.69
CA ARG A 47 -1.23 19.96 -6.44
C ARG A 47 -0.06 20.34 -5.53
N PRO A 48 -0.05 21.58 -4.98
CA PRO A 48 0.93 21.93 -3.96
C PRO A 48 0.57 21.18 -2.67
N ILE A 49 1.34 20.14 -2.34
CA ILE A 49 1.22 19.40 -1.08
C ILE A 49 2.34 19.85 -0.15
N ASP A 50 1.98 20.59 0.90
CA ASP A 50 2.95 21.09 1.88
C ASP A 50 3.33 20.04 2.93
N VAL A 51 2.41 19.12 3.25
CA VAL A 51 2.59 18.10 4.28
C VAL A 51 1.93 16.78 3.87
N VAL A 52 2.62 15.67 4.12
CA VAL A 52 2.08 14.31 4.05
C VAL A 52 2.03 13.75 5.46
N VAL A 53 0.88 13.22 5.88
CA VAL A 53 0.68 12.64 7.22
C VAL A 53 0.46 11.14 7.09
N GLY A 54 1.37 10.34 7.65
CA GLY A 54 1.21 8.90 7.79
C GLY A 54 0.34 8.57 9.00
N ILE A 55 -0.69 7.75 8.80
CA ILE A 55 -1.55 7.28 9.89
C ILE A 55 -0.92 6.03 10.50
N GLU A 56 -0.51 6.12 11.76
CA GLU A 56 0.04 5.01 12.54
C GLU A 56 1.27 4.35 11.88
N SER A 57 1.73 3.23 12.43
CA SER A 57 2.96 2.54 12.03
C SER A 57 2.99 2.01 10.60
N ARG A 58 1.82 1.72 10.00
CA ARG A 58 1.72 1.19 8.63
C ARG A 58 1.57 2.28 7.57
N GLY A 59 1.31 3.51 7.99
CA GLY A 59 1.28 4.67 7.12
C GLY A 59 2.67 5.32 6.95
N PHE A 60 3.69 4.79 7.63
CA PHE A 60 5.10 5.15 7.46
C PHE A 60 5.75 4.26 6.40
#